data_AF-A0A938G4Z6-F1
#
_entry.id   AF-A0A938G4Z6-F1
#
_cell.length_a   1.000
_cell.length_b   1.000
_cell.length_c   1.000
_cell.angle_alpha   90.00
_cell.angle_beta   90.00
_cell.angle_gamma   90.00
#
_symmetry.space_group_name_H-M   'P 1'
#
loop_
_entity.id
_entity.type
_entity.pdbx_description
1 polymer ?
#
loop_
_entity_poly.entity_id
_entity_poly.type
_entity_poly.pdbx_seq_one_letter_code
_entity_poly.pdbx_strand_id
1 'polypeptide(L)' 'MTFDKPAPDLAKIHAAWEKWEKGEEQPGRTLASLKTAGLDTVIKSLVESGWKPAQQ' A
#
# COMPACT_ATOMS: atom_id res chain seq x y z
N MET A 1 -17.13 2.27 19.65
CA MET A 1 -16.83 3.06 18.45
C MET A 1 -16.06 2.16 17.49
N THR A 2 -16.72 1.56 16.50
CA THR A 2 -16.01 0.79 15.47
C THR A 2 -15.32 1.80 14.58
N PHE A 3 -14.00 1.95 14.75
CA PHE A 3 -13.19 2.79 13.88
C PHE A 3 -13.18 2.09 12.52
N ASP A 4 -14.08 2.49 11.63
CA ASP A 4 -14.11 2.00 10.26
C ASP A 4 -12.82 2.45 9.59
N LYS A 5 -11.91 1.49 9.38
CA LYS A 5 -10.61 1.78 8.77
C LYS A 5 -10.91 2.25 7.35
N PRO A 6 -10.46 3.45 6.93
CA PRO A 6 -10.73 3.93 5.58
C PRO A 6 -10.28 2.91 4.55
N ALA A 7 -11.05 2.76 3.48
CA ALA A 7 -10.72 1.86 2.39
C ALA A 7 -9.29 2.13 1.88
N PRO A 8 -8.52 1.09 1.53
CA PRO A 8 -7.17 1.28 1.02
C PRO A 8 -7.16 2.10 -0.28
N ASP A 9 -6.17 2.98 -0.39
CA ASP A 9 -6.00 3.87 -1.55
C ASP A 9 -4.80 3.40 -2.38
N LEU A 10 -5.09 2.60 -3.41
CA LEU A 10 -4.08 2.01 -4.28
C LEU A 10 -3.23 3.06 -5.00
N ALA A 11 -3.81 4.21 -5.35
CA ALA A 11 -3.09 5.29 -6.02
C ALA A 11 -2.05 5.93 -5.08
N LYS A 12 -2.40 6.12 -3.80
CA LYS A 12 -1.46 6.62 -2.79
C LYS A 12 -0.36 5.62 -2.47
N ILE A 13 -0.68 4.32 -2.43
CA ILE A 13 0.31 3.25 -2.25
C ILE A 13 1.33 3.32 -3.38
N HIS A 14 0.86 3.35 -4.64
CA HIS A 14 1.72 3.39 -5.81
C HIS A 14 2.58 4.66 -5.85
N ALA A 15 1.99 5.83 -5.59
CA ALA A 15 2.73 7.09 -5.59
C ALA A 15 3.78 7.17 -4.47
N ALA A 16 3.50 6.60 -3.28
CA ALA A 16 4.48 6.53 -2.20
C ALA A 16 5.65 5.62 -2.56
N TRP A 17 5.38 4.49 -3.23
CA TRP A 17 6.40 3.59 -3.73
C TRP A 17 7.28 4.25 -4.80
N GLU A 18 6.69 4.91 -5.80
CA GLU A 18 7.44 5.61 -6.86
C GLU A 18 8.40 6.68 -6.31
N LYS A 19 7.95 7.48 -5.34
CA LYS A 19 8.79 8.51 -4.71
C LYS A 19 9.99 7.91 -4.00
N TRP A 20 9.80 6.77 -3.34
CA TRP A 20 10.88 6.06 -2.69
C TRP A 20 11.88 5.49 -3.71
N GLU A 21 11.39 4.87 -4.80
CA GLU A 21 12.24 4.37 -5.88
C GLU A 21 13.06 5.47 -6.56
N LYS A 22 12.50 6.69 -6.67
CA LYS A 22 13.20 7.87 -7.20
C LYS A 22 14.17 8.50 -6.18
N GLY A 23 14.21 8.01 -4.94
CA GLY A 23 15.03 8.56 -3.86
C GLY A 23 14.51 9.88 -3.28
N GLU A 24 13.27 10.25 -3.58
CA GLU A 24 12.64 11.50 -3.14
C GLU A 24 12.08 11.42 -1.71
N GLU A 25 11.85 10.20 -1.20
CA GLU A 25 11.31 9.97 0.16
C GLU A 25 12.18 8.97 0.95
N GLN A 26 12.38 9.25 2.24
CA GLN A 26 13.15 8.39 3.14
C GLN A 26 12.40 7.09 3.45
N PRO A 27 13.07 5.94 3.62
CA PRO A 27 12.41 4.66 3.85
C PRO A 27 11.39 4.66 4.99
N GLY A 28 11.72 5.29 6.13
CA GLY A 28 10.79 5.39 7.27
C GLY A 28 9.53 6.19 6.96
N ARG A 29 9.64 7.23 6.12
CA ARG A 29 8.51 8.04 5.70
C ARG A 29 7.64 7.28 4.69
N THR A 30 8.26 6.61 3.72
CA THR A 30 7.57 5.74 2.76
C THR A 30 6.74 4.67 3.47
N LEU A 31 7.32 3.97 4.45
CA LEU A 31 6.62 2.93 5.20
C LEU A 31 5.39 3.49 5.95
N ALA A 32 5.50 4.70 6.52
CA ALA A 32 4.38 5.37 7.15
C ALA A 32 3.29 5.75 6.13
N SER A 33 3.68 6.26 4.96
CA SER A 33 2.77 6.58 3.85
C SER A 33 2.02 5.34 3.34
N LEU A 34 2.73 4.23 3.11
CA LEU A 34 2.15 2.96 2.67
C LEU A 34 1.16 2.38 3.69
N LYS A 35 1.51 2.40 4.99
CA LYS A 35 0.63 1.94 6.06
C LYS A 35 -0.62 2.81 6.18
N THR A 36 -0.46 4.12 6.06
CA THR A 36 -1.58 5.07 6.12
C THR A 36 -2.52 4.90 4.93
N ALA A 37 -1.98 4.56 3.76
CA ALA A 37 -2.75 4.28 2.55
C ALA A 37 -3.39 2.88 2.54
N GLY A 38 -3.15 2.05 3.56
CA GLY A 38 -3.82 0.76 3.74
C GLY A 38 -3.17 -0.42 3.01
N LEU A 39 -1.86 -0.37 2.72
CA LEU A 39 -1.14 -1.47 2.07
C LEU A 39 -1.31 -2.82 2.78
N ASP A 40 -1.40 -2.83 4.11
CA ASP A 40 -1.65 -4.04 4.92
C ASP A 40 -2.95 -4.75 4.51
N THR A 41 -4.00 -3.97 4.28
CA THR A 41 -5.32 -4.49 3.92
C THR A 41 -5.33 -5.01 2.49
N VAL A 42 -4.65 -4.31 1.57
CA VAL A 42 -4.50 -4.73 0.17
C VAL A 42 -3.76 -6.07 0.09
N ILE A 43 -2.59 -6.17 0.72
CA ILE A 43 -1.80 -7.41 0.71
C ILE A 43 -2.62 -8.56 1.30
N LYS A 44 -3.30 -8.33 2.42
CA LYS A 44 -4.16 -9.35 3.04
C LYS A 44 -5.26 -9.81 2.08
N SER A 45 -5.98 -8.88 1.46
CA SER A 45 -7.04 -9.20 0.51
C SER A 45 -6.53 -9.97 -0.72
N LEU A 46 -5.34 -9.64 -1.23
CA LEU A 46 -4.74 -10.34 -2.37
C LEU A 46 -4.35 -11.78 -2.01
N VAL A 47 -3.81 -11.98 -0.80
CA VAL A 47 -3.51 -13.33 -0.28
C VAL A 47 -4.79 -14.13 -0.09
N GLU A 48 -5.83 -13.52 0.50
CA GLU A 48 -7.14 -14.16 0.71
C GLU A 48 -7.84 -14.50 -0.61
N SER A 49 -7.70 -13.66 -1.64
CA SER A 49 -8.27 -13.93 -2.96
C SER A 49 -7.44 -14.91 -3.80
N GLY A 50 -6.31 -15.39 -3.29
CA GLY A 50 -5.39 -16.24 -4.04
C GLY A 50 -4.82 -15.55 -5.29
N TRP A 51 -4.69 -14.23 -5.25
CA TRP A 51 -4.26 -13.45 -6.40
C TRP A 51 -2.87 -13.89 -6.85
N LYS A 52 -2.72 -14.04 -8.16
CA LYS A 52 -1.45 -14.29 -8.82
C LYS A 52 -1.21 -13.19 -9.85
N PRO A 53 0.02 -12.71 -10.01
CA PRO A 53 0.33 -11.80 -11.10
C PRO A 53 -0.09 -12.45 -12.41
N ALA A 54 -0.91 -11.76 -13.20
CA ALA A 54 -1.04 -12.09 -14.61
C ALA A 54 0.37 -11.90 -15.20
N GLN A 55 0.90 -12.97 -15.78
CA GLN A 55 2.28 -13.12 -16.26
C GLN A 55 2.88 -11.79 -16.79
N GLN A 56 4.00 -11.36 -16.20
CA GLN A 56 4.81 -10.24 -16.70
C GLN A 56 5.38 -10.53 -18.09
#